data_AF-A0A9N9G374-F1
#
_entry.id   AF-A0A9N9G374-F1
#
_cell.length_a   1.000
_cell.length_b   1.000
_cell.length_c   1.000
_cell.angle_alpha   90.00
_cell.angle_beta   90.00
_cell.angle_gamma   90.00
#
_symmetry.space_group_name_H-M   'P 1'
#
loop_
_entity.id
_entity.type
_entity.pdbx_description
1 polymer ?
#
loop_
_entity_poly.entity_id
_entity_poly.type
_entity_poly.pdbx_seq_one_letter_code
_entity_poly.pdbx_strand_id
1 'polypeptide(L)'
;MSLYQIKSEALKPFRDLQNHQLHASNSKIGSKSSFSILPSTAVFLLIQGGLTLLLQYFTVELIFLLPRYQFSLFGLVCGFYMQVNMEVGNRFLIFFSTLCLCGGEYNKDEWHLLFNEPWKSTSLTDFWSKRWHQIFREIWVSLAYRPLRSLMRNKFGPSLGVFVLSGIMHEYVIWTALYPFWTPGEQFLFFMLQAAGVILEKLLGQSKLIPHNMILSCLGWFWTFGFLYFTIPYFLNPYIKGKP
;
A
#
# COMPACT_ATOMS: atom_id res chain seq x y z
N MET A 1 -37.59 -6.82 -7.79
CA MET A 1 -36.80 -5.81 -8.51
C MET A 1 -37.17 -5.89 -9.99
N SER A 2 -37.63 -4.80 -10.60
CA SER A 2 -38.08 -4.86 -12.01
C SER A 2 -36.88 -4.95 -12.97
N LEU A 3 -37.06 -5.56 -14.15
CA LEU A 3 -36.02 -5.70 -15.17
C LEU A 3 -35.39 -4.33 -15.56
N TYR A 4 -36.18 -3.27 -15.42
CA TYR A 4 -35.76 -1.89 -15.60
C TYR A 4 -34.81 -1.41 -14.48
N GLN A 5 -35.06 -1.76 -13.22
CA GLN A 5 -34.17 -1.41 -12.10
C GLN A 5 -32.82 -2.13 -12.22
N ILE A 6 -32.81 -3.39 -12.65
CA ILE A 6 -31.57 -4.15 -12.86
C ILE A 6 -30.76 -3.54 -14.01
N LYS A 7 -31.40 -3.18 -15.15
CA LYS A 7 -30.71 -2.48 -16.25
C LYS A 7 -30.19 -1.10 -15.82
N SER A 8 -30.97 -0.36 -15.02
CA SER A 8 -30.59 0.96 -14.49
C SER A 8 -29.35 0.87 -13.60
N GLU A 9 -29.29 -0.10 -12.69
CA GLU A 9 -28.12 -0.31 -11.83
C GLU A 9 -26.91 -0.87 -12.58
N ALA A 10 -27.12 -1.81 -13.51
CA ALA A 10 -26.04 -2.37 -14.33
C ALA A 10 -25.40 -1.34 -15.27
N LEU A 11 -26.16 -0.34 -15.72
CA LEU A 11 -25.67 0.74 -16.58
C LEU A 11 -25.14 1.96 -15.82
N LYS A 12 -25.28 1.99 -14.49
CA LYS A 12 -24.82 3.08 -13.64
C LYS A 12 -23.31 3.39 -13.80
N PRO A 13 -22.41 2.39 -13.85
CA PRO A 13 -20.97 2.64 -14.08
C PRO A 13 -20.68 3.28 -15.44
N PHE A 14 -21.48 2.98 -16.47
CA PHE A 14 -21.31 3.53 -17.81
C PHE A 14 -21.86 4.96 -17.95
N ARG A 15 -22.94 5.29 -17.22
CA ARG A 15 -23.40 6.68 -17.09
C ARG A 15 -22.43 7.54 -16.29
N ASP A 16 -21.82 6.97 -15.26
CA ASP A 16 -20.77 7.65 -14.50
C ASP A 16 -19.50 7.87 -15.35
N LEU A 17 -19.17 6.95 -16.27
CA LEU A 17 -18.13 7.14 -17.29
C LEU A 17 -18.47 8.28 -18.27
N GLN A 18 -19.73 8.39 -18.71
CA GLN A 18 -20.17 9.46 -19.61
C GLN A 18 -20.19 10.83 -18.91
N ASN A 19 -20.57 10.87 -17.62
CA ASN A 19 -20.44 12.06 -16.78
C ASN A 19 -18.97 12.40 -16.48
N HIS A 20 -18.09 11.41 -16.33
CA HIS A 20 -16.63 11.60 -16.26
C HIS A 20 -16.06 12.20 -17.56
N GLN A 21 -16.58 11.80 -18.73
CA GLN A 21 -16.20 12.40 -20.01
C GLN A 21 -16.68 13.86 -20.14
N LEU A 22 -17.86 14.19 -19.60
CA LEU A 22 -18.33 15.58 -19.48
C LEU A 22 -17.49 16.39 -18.47
N HIS A 23 -17.02 15.77 -17.38
CA HIS A 23 -16.03 16.38 -16.50
C HIS A 23 -14.64 16.50 -17.15
N ALA A 24 -14.28 15.60 -18.08
CA ALA A 24 -13.04 15.67 -18.84
C ALA A 24 -13.03 16.86 -19.83
N SER A 25 -14.18 17.34 -20.30
CA SER A 25 -14.22 18.61 -21.05
C SER A 25 -13.95 19.83 -20.16
N ASN A 26 -14.16 19.70 -18.84
CA ASN A 26 -13.82 20.71 -17.82
C ASN A 26 -12.45 20.47 -17.15
N SER A 27 -11.75 19.36 -17.44
CA SER A 27 -10.49 18.96 -16.75
C SER A 27 -9.21 19.59 -17.32
N LYS A 28 -9.31 20.50 -18.30
CA LYS A 28 -8.14 21.25 -18.78
C LYS A 28 -7.48 22.13 -17.70
N ILE A 29 -8.15 22.36 -16.57
CA ILE A 29 -7.58 23.05 -15.41
C ILE A 29 -6.78 22.03 -14.58
N GLY A 30 -5.51 21.82 -14.95
CA GLY A 30 -4.56 21.04 -14.13
C GLY A 30 -3.78 19.94 -14.85
N SER A 31 -4.11 19.63 -16.11
CA SER A 31 -3.36 18.69 -16.94
C SER A 31 -1.95 19.23 -17.25
N LYS A 32 -0.94 18.37 -17.07
CA LYS A 32 0.47 18.64 -17.40
C LYS A 32 0.93 17.68 -18.49
N SER A 33 2.05 18.00 -19.14
CA SER A 33 2.71 17.02 -20.01
C SER A 33 3.19 15.80 -19.19
N SER A 34 3.01 14.60 -19.73
CA SER A 34 3.52 13.34 -19.13
C SER A 34 5.03 13.36 -18.91
N PHE A 35 5.77 14.13 -19.72
CA PHE A 35 7.21 14.35 -19.54
C PHE A 35 7.56 15.00 -18.19
N SER A 36 6.61 15.69 -17.54
CA SER A 36 6.81 16.25 -16.19
C SER A 36 7.05 15.18 -15.12
N ILE A 37 6.74 13.91 -15.39
CA ILE A 37 7.00 12.78 -14.49
C ILE A 37 8.48 12.38 -14.51
N LEU A 38 9.17 12.54 -15.65
CA LEU A 38 10.53 12.00 -15.87
C LEU A 38 11.59 12.48 -14.86
N PRO A 39 11.65 13.77 -14.44
CA PRO A 39 12.64 14.20 -13.45
C PRO A 39 12.50 13.44 -12.13
N SER A 40 11.26 13.25 -11.66
CA SER A 40 11.00 12.46 -10.46
C SER A 40 11.29 10.97 -10.65
N THR A 41 11.02 10.42 -11.83
CA THR A 41 11.39 9.04 -12.17
C THR A 41 12.90 8.82 -12.12
N ALA A 42 13.68 9.77 -12.64
CA ALA A 42 15.15 9.71 -12.60
C ALA A 42 15.68 9.68 -11.16
N VAL A 43 15.12 10.49 -10.26
CA VAL A 43 15.47 10.46 -8.83
C VAL A 43 15.17 9.08 -8.22
N PHE A 44 13.99 8.52 -8.46
CA PHE A 44 13.63 7.20 -7.96
C PHE A 44 14.51 6.08 -8.53
N LEU A 45 14.94 6.18 -9.80
CA LEU A 45 15.89 5.25 -10.41
C LEU A 45 17.27 5.32 -9.75
N LEU A 46 17.76 6.52 -9.43
CA LEU A 46 19.03 6.68 -8.69
C LEU A 46 18.94 6.06 -7.30
N ILE A 47 17.84 6.30 -6.58
CA ILE A 47 17.59 5.69 -5.27
C ILE A 47 17.50 4.17 -5.40
N GLN A 48 16.78 3.65 -6.39
CA GLN A 48 16.68 2.22 -6.66
C GLN A 48 18.05 1.61 -6.94
N GLY A 49 18.89 2.27 -7.74
CA GLY A 49 20.26 1.85 -8.03
C GLY A 49 21.10 1.77 -6.76
N GLY A 50 21.10 2.83 -5.95
CA GLY A 50 21.81 2.87 -4.67
C GLY A 50 21.37 1.79 -3.70
N LEU A 51 20.05 1.56 -3.57
CA LEU A 51 19.51 0.49 -2.73
C LEU A 51 19.84 -0.89 -3.26
N THR A 52 19.84 -1.10 -4.58
CA THR A 52 20.24 -2.37 -5.19
C THR A 52 21.70 -2.66 -4.90
N LEU A 53 22.57 -1.66 -5.05
CA LEU A 53 23.99 -1.77 -4.70
C LEU A 53 24.21 -2.02 -3.20
N LEU A 54 23.37 -1.47 -2.33
CA LEU A 54 23.43 -1.76 -0.89
C LEU A 54 22.99 -3.20 -0.60
N LEU A 55 21.85 -3.62 -1.15
CA LEU A 55 21.24 -4.92 -0.85
C LEU A 55 22.04 -6.09 -1.44
N GLN A 56 22.81 -5.90 -2.51
CA GLN A 56 23.65 -6.95 -3.09
C GLN A 56 24.72 -7.50 -2.12
N TYR A 57 25.10 -6.73 -1.09
CA TYR A 57 26.06 -7.17 -0.08
C TYR A 57 25.45 -8.12 0.96
N PHE A 58 24.11 -8.22 1.03
CA PHE A 58 23.42 -9.09 1.98
C PHE A 58 23.15 -10.46 1.36
N THR A 59 24.04 -11.41 1.59
CA THR A 59 23.81 -12.81 1.24
C THR A 59 22.77 -13.43 2.16
N VAL A 60 22.11 -14.50 1.70
CA VAL A 60 21.10 -15.19 2.51
C VAL A 60 21.71 -15.74 3.81
N GLU A 61 22.94 -16.24 3.75
CA GLU A 61 23.68 -16.71 4.94
C GLU A 61 23.92 -15.60 5.95
N LEU A 62 24.35 -14.41 5.49
CA LEU A 62 24.53 -13.26 6.36
C LEU A 62 23.22 -12.86 7.03
N ILE A 63 22.11 -12.84 6.28
CA ILE A 63 20.79 -12.48 6.79
C ILE A 63 20.36 -13.40 7.94
N PHE A 64 20.66 -14.70 7.87
CA PHE A 64 20.37 -15.65 8.95
C PHE A 64 21.18 -15.40 10.22
N LEU A 65 22.37 -14.83 10.10
CA LEU A 65 23.25 -14.54 11.23
C LEU A 65 22.94 -13.19 11.87
N LEU A 66 22.09 -12.37 11.26
CA LEU A 66 21.72 -11.06 11.80
C LEU A 66 20.98 -11.23 13.14
N PRO A 67 21.44 -10.57 14.22
CA PRO A 67 20.64 -10.39 15.42
C PRO A 67 19.30 -9.75 15.06
N ARG A 68 18.26 -10.05 15.86
CA ARG A 68 16.87 -9.63 15.59
C ARG A 68 16.73 -8.14 15.26
N TYR A 69 17.49 -7.27 15.93
CA TYR A 69 17.42 -5.84 15.69
C TYR A 69 17.98 -5.42 14.32
N GLN A 70 19.05 -6.08 13.85
CA GLN A 70 19.60 -5.86 12.51
C GLN A 70 18.68 -6.46 11.44
N PHE A 71 18.09 -7.62 11.72
CA PHE A 71 17.15 -8.26 10.83
C PHE A 71 15.88 -7.41 10.60
N SER A 72 15.32 -6.83 11.66
CA SER A 72 14.22 -5.87 11.55
C SER A 72 14.61 -4.63 10.74
N LEU A 73 15.82 -4.10 10.94
CA LEU A 73 16.30 -2.94 10.17
C LEU A 73 16.46 -3.27 8.69
N PHE A 74 17.10 -4.40 8.38
CA PHE A 74 17.19 -4.94 7.03
C PHE A 74 15.79 -5.05 6.41
N GLY A 75 14.82 -5.50 7.18
CA GLY A 75 13.45 -5.60 6.71
C GLY A 75 12.77 -4.28 6.37
N LEU A 76 13.02 -3.22 7.15
CA LEU A 76 12.55 -1.89 6.79
C LEU A 76 13.21 -1.37 5.50
N VAL A 77 14.50 -1.66 5.30
CA VAL A 77 15.21 -1.34 4.05
C VAL A 77 14.61 -2.10 2.87
N CYS A 78 14.29 -3.38 3.01
CA CYS A 78 13.59 -4.17 1.99
C CYS A 78 12.20 -3.60 1.69
N GLY A 79 11.44 -3.19 2.71
CA GLY A 79 10.15 -2.54 2.53
C GLY A 79 10.25 -1.22 1.76
N PHE A 80 11.25 -0.40 2.07
CA PHE A 80 11.53 0.83 1.33
C PHE A 80 11.99 0.56 -0.10
N TYR A 81 12.84 -0.44 -0.31
CA TYR A 81 13.26 -0.87 -1.65
C TYR A 81 12.07 -1.33 -2.50
N MET A 82 11.18 -2.14 -1.94
CA MET A 82 9.96 -2.59 -2.61
C MET A 82 9.07 -1.39 -3.00
N GLN A 83 8.91 -0.43 -2.09
CA GLN A 83 8.18 0.80 -2.39
C GLN A 83 8.81 1.55 -3.58
N VAL A 84 10.12 1.79 -3.55
CA VAL A 84 10.82 2.50 -4.62
C VAL A 84 10.68 1.76 -5.96
N ASN A 85 10.83 0.44 -5.95
CA ASN A 85 10.71 -0.41 -7.15
C ASN A 85 9.29 -0.30 -7.76
N MET A 86 8.26 -0.42 -6.93
CA MET A 86 6.86 -0.27 -7.37
C MET A 86 6.54 1.13 -7.88
N GLU A 87 7.08 2.18 -7.25
CA GLU A 87 6.92 3.57 -7.71
C GLU A 87 7.58 3.81 -9.09
N VAL A 88 8.77 3.25 -9.32
CA VAL A 88 9.43 3.33 -10.64
C VAL A 88 8.55 2.64 -11.69
N GLY A 89 8.07 1.43 -11.41
CA GLY A 89 7.16 0.71 -12.29
C GLY A 89 5.89 1.50 -12.59
N ASN A 90 5.23 2.04 -11.55
CA ASN A 90 4.02 2.85 -11.70
C ASN A 90 4.25 4.12 -12.52
N ARG A 91 5.36 4.83 -12.32
CA ARG A 91 5.70 6.03 -13.10
C ARG A 91 5.89 5.74 -14.58
N PHE A 92 6.56 4.63 -14.91
CA PHE A 92 6.67 4.19 -16.30
C PHE A 92 5.32 3.80 -16.88
N LEU A 93 4.50 3.05 -16.13
CA LEU A 93 3.15 2.69 -16.56
C LEU A 93 2.30 3.94 -16.84
N ILE A 94 2.30 4.93 -15.96
CA ILE A 94 1.58 6.20 -16.17
C ILE A 94 2.16 6.94 -17.38
N PHE A 95 3.48 7.06 -17.49
CA PHE A 95 4.12 7.77 -18.60
C PHE A 95 3.75 7.18 -19.96
N PHE A 96 3.88 5.85 -20.12
CA PHE A 96 3.53 5.19 -21.37
C PHE A 96 2.02 5.17 -21.61
N SER A 97 1.20 4.97 -20.59
CA SER A 97 -0.26 4.97 -20.74
C SER A 97 -0.80 6.34 -21.16
N THR A 98 -0.32 7.41 -20.53
CA THR A 98 -0.70 8.78 -20.90
C THR A 98 -0.22 9.16 -22.29
N LEU A 99 0.98 8.73 -22.70
CA LEU A 99 1.50 8.95 -24.05
C LEU A 99 0.66 8.21 -25.11
N CYS A 100 0.36 6.93 -24.89
CA CYS A 100 -0.36 6.10 -25.85
C CYS A 100 -1.87 6.36 -25.91
N LEU A 101 -2.51 6.69 -24.77
CA LEU A 101 -3.97 6.76 -24.65
C LEU A 101 -4.49 8.19 -24.51
N CYS A 102 -3.69 9.10 -23.97
CA CYS A 102 -4.11 10.47 -23.64
C CYS A 102 -3.30 11.54 -24.42
N GLY A 103 -2.55 11.14 -25.45
CA GLY A 103 -1.75 12.09 -26.26
C GLY A 103 -0.62 12.78 -25.48
N GLY A 104 -0.19 12.21 -24.35
CA GLY A 104 0.81 12.79 -23.46
C GLY A 104 0.25 13.74 -22.40
N GLU A 105 -1.07 13.86 -22.27
CA GLU A 105 -1.71 14.58 -21.18
C GLU A 105 -1.71 13.76 -19.88
N TYR A 106 -1.21 14.34 -18.80
CA TYR A 106 -1.13 13.74 -17.48
C TYR A 106 -1.88 14.59 -16.46
N ASN A 107 -2.89 13.99 -15.85
CA ASN A 107 -3.62 14.53 -14.72
C ASN A 107 -3.37 13.66 -13.47
N LYS A 108 -2.82 14.26 -12.42
CA LYS A 108 -2.52 13.60 -11.14
C LYS A 108 -3.77 13.05 -10.42
N ASP A 109 -4.93 13.63 -10.71
CA ASP A 109 -6.20 13.26 -10.07
C ASP A 109 -6.87 12.06 -10.77
N GLU A 110 -6.38 11.71 -11.96
CA GLU A 110 -6.81 10.51 -12.70
C GLU A 110 -5.75 9.40 -12.59
N TRP A 111 -4.48 9.78 -12.70
CA TRP A 111 -3.34 8.87 -12.69
C TRP A 111 -2.59 8.98 -11.36
N HIS A 112 -3.03 8.19 -10.39
CA HIS A 112 -2.48 8.21 -9.05
C HIS A 112 -1.23 7.33 -8.91
N LEU A 113 -0.27 7.83 -8.13
CA LEU A 113 0.88 7.05 -7.67
C LEU A 113 0.44 5.98 -6.67
N LEU A 114 1.24 4.92 -6.55
CA LEU A 114 0.95 3.79 -5.66
C LEU A 114 1.12 4.16 -4.18
N PHE A 115 1.98 5.13 -3.88
CA PHE A 115 2.28 5.55 -2.53
C PHE A 115 2.16 7.06 -2.36
N ASN A 116 1.76 7.47 -1.16
CA ASN A 116 1.69 8.87 -0.76
C ASN A 116 2.60 9.13 0.44
N GLU A 117 3.89 9.27 0.16
CA GLU A 117 4.95 9.56 1.15
C GLU A 117 4.79 8.78 2.48
N PRO A 118 4.86 7.43 2.46
CA PRO A 118 4.63 6.58 3.64
C PRO A 118 5.54 6.92 4.82
N TRP A 119 6.76 7.40 4.58
CA TRP A 119 7.71 7.84 5.60
C TRP A 119 7.21 9.03 6.44
N LYS A 120 6.18 9.76 6.00
CA LYS A 120 5.55 10.85 6.77
C LYS A 120 4.40 10.38 7.69
N SER A 121 4.16 9.08 7.78
CA SER A 121 3.07 8.54 8.61
C SER A 121 3.34 8.78 10.09
N THR A 122 2.32 9.29 10.80
CA THR A 122 2.34 9.48 12.25
C THR A 122 1.36 8.56 12.99
N SER A 123 0.68 7.68 12.26
CA SER A 123 -0.12 6.58 12.80
C SER A 123 -0.14 5.41 11.81
N LEU A 124 -0.33 4.20 12.29
CA LEU A 124 -0.57 3.00 11.49
C LEU A 124 -1.81 3.17 10.61
N THR A 125 -2.84 3.84 11.12
CA THR A 125 -4.05 4.14 10.34
C THR A 125 -3.71 5.00 9.12
N ASP A 126 -2.89 6.04 9.29
CA ASP A 126 -2.43 6.92 8.20
C ASP A 126 -1.55 6.16 7.21
N PHE A 127 -0.61 5.37 7.72
CA PHE A 127 0.27 4.51 6.92
C PHE A 127 -0.53 3.57 6.02
N TRP A 128 -1.36 2.71 6.61
CA TRP A 128 -2.08 1.65 5.88
C TRP A 128 -3.26 2.15 5.04
N SER A 129 -3.94 3.22 5.46
CA SER A 129 -5.18 3.64 4.78
C SER A 129 -4.97 4.66 3.68
N LYS A 130 -3.93 5.49 3.77
CA LYS A 130 -3.76 6.66 2.89
C LYS A 130 -2.44 6.72 2.16
N ARG A 131 -1.40 6.06 2.67
CA ARG A 131 -0.03 6.25 2.19
C ARG A 131 0.57 5.01 1.55
N TRP A 132 0.25 3.82 2.06
CA TRP A 132 0.75 2.55 1.57
C TRP A 132 -0.17 1.94 0.50
N HIS A 133 0.39 1.39 -0.58
CA HIS A 133 -0.28 0.61 -1.64
C HIS A 133 -1.72 1.07 -2.00
N GLN A 134 -1.87 2.30 -2.48
CA GLN A 134 -3.18 2.87 -2.81
C GLN A 134 -3.91 2.14 -3.94
N ILE A 135 -3.21 1.36 -4.78
CA ILE A 135 -3.82 0.50 -5.80
C ILE A 135 -4.83 -0.50 -5.22
N PHE A 136 -4.57 -1.04 -4.02
CA PHE A 136 -5.48 -2.01 -3.42
C PHE A 136 -6.63 -1.37 -2.65
N ARG A 137 -6.63 -0.04 -2.49
CA ARG A 137 -7.62 0.65 -1.65
C ARG A 137 -9.04 0.41 -2.15
N GLU A 138 -9.31 0.63 -3.43
CA GLU A 138 -10.66 0.43 -3.98
C GLU A 138 -11.09 -1.04 -3.96
N ILE A 139 -10.15 -1.96 -4.19
CA ILE A 139 -10.36 -3.41 -4.11
C ILE A 139 -10.80 -3.79 -2.69
N TRP A 140 -10.03 -3.38 -1.67
CA TRP A 140 -10.34 -3.70 -0.28
C TRP A 140 -11.57 -2.97 0.25
N VAL A 141 -11.80 -1.73 -0.19
CA VAL A 141 -13.01 -0.99 0.17
C VAL A 141 -14.25 -1.71 -0.35
N SER A 142 -14.19 -2.22 -1.58
CA SER A 142 -15.32 -2.88 -2.23
C SER A 142 -15.53 -4.31 -1.72
N LEU A 143 -14.47 -5.09 -1.57
CA LEU A 143 -14.54 -6.52 -1.20
C LEU A 143 -14.73 -6.76 0.31
N ALA A 144 -14.07 -5.98 1.16
CA ALA A 144 -14.13 -6.18 2.61
C ALA A 144 -14.85 -5.05 3.33
N TYR A 145 -14.40 -3.81 3.15
CA TYR A 145 -14.79 -2.73 4.05
C TYR A 145 -16.28 -2.38 3.96
N ARG A 146 -16.82 -2.13 2.76
CA ARG A 146 -18.23 -1.73 2.57
C ARG A 146 -19.20 -2.85 2.97
N PRO A 147 -19.03 -4.12 2.54
CA PRO A 147 -19.91 -5.21 2.98
C PRO A 147 -19.90 -5.41 4.50
N LEU A 148 -18.72 -5.44 5.12
CA LEU A 148 -18.61 -5.61 6.57
C LEU A 148 -19.15 -4.40 7.34
N ARG A 149 -19.00 -3.19 6.81
CA ARG A 149 -19.60 -1.99 7.42
C ARG A 149 -21.13 -2.01 7.37
N SER A 150 -21.71 -2.62 6.34
CA SER A 150 -23.15 -2.80 6.24
C SER A 150 -23.67 -3.89 7.18
N LEU A 151 -22.88 -4.96 7.40
CA LEU A 151 -23.30 -6.12 8.20
C LEU A 151 -23.00 -5.96 9.69
N MET A 152 -21.88 -5.33 10.04
CA MET A 152 -21.39 -5.23 11.40
C MET A 152 -21.74 -3.88 12.03
N ARG A 153 -22.29 -3.91 13.25
CA ARG A 153 -22.56 -2.70 14.04
C ARG A 153 -21.32 -2.08 14.69
N ASN A 154 -20.18 -2.80 14.71
CA ASN A 154 -18.97 -2.33 15.37
C ASN A 154 -18.06 -1.55 14.39
N LYS A 155 -17.30 -0.59 14.93
CA LYS A 155 -16.42 0.30 14.15
C LYS A 155 -15.09 -0.33 13.72
N PHE A 156 -14.80 -1.55 14.18
CA PHE A 156 -13.50 -2.21 14.00
C PHE A 156 -13.52 -3.30 12.93
N GLY A 157 -14.64 -4.02 12.82
CA GLY A 157 -14.85 -5.14 11.91
C GLY A 157 -14.51 -4.86 10.46
N PRO A 158 -14.91 -3.71 9.88
CA PRO A 158 -14.54 -3.36 8.51
C PRO A 158 -13.03 -3.28 8.28
N SER A 159 -12.28 -2.70 9.22
CA SER A 159 -10.82 -2.64 9.11
C SER A 159 -10.18 -4.00 9.34
N LEU A 160 -10.67 -4.77 10.31
CA LEU A 160 -10.18 -6.13 10.57
C LEU A 160 -10.33 -7.01 9.34
N GLY A 161 -11.49 -6.98 8.68
CA GLY A 161 -11.73 -7.79 7.49
C GLY A 161 -10.81 -7.43 6.31
N VAL A 162 -10.47 -6.15 6.15
CA VAL A 162 -9.46 -5.72 5.14
C VAL A 162 -8.11 -6.36 5.43
N PHE A 163 -7.65 -6.33 6.69
CA PHE A 163 -6.38 -6.95 7.07
C PHE A 163 -6.40 -8.48 6.96
N VAL A 164 -7.52 -9.13 7.27
CA VAL A 164 -7.70 -10.58 7.08
C VAL A 164 -7.56 -10.95 5.60
N LEU A 165 -8.28 -10.25 4.71
CA LEU A 165 -8.17 -10.51 3.26
C LEU A 165 -6.77 -10.22 2.73
N SER A 166 -6.14 -9.13 3.20
CA SER A 166 -4.76 -8.80 2.84
C SER A 166 -3.79 -9.89 3.30
N GLY A 167 -3.94 -10.39 4.53
CA GLY A 167 -3.14 -11.48 5.07
C GLY A 167 -3.29 -12.77 4.27
N ILE A 168 -4.51 -13.16 3.92
CA ILE A 168 -4.77 -14.34 3.09
C ILE A 168 -4.12 -14.19 1.71
N MET A 169 -4.26 -13.02 1.09
CA MET A 169 -3.67 -12.74 -0.22
C MET A 169 -2.14 -12.87 -0.17
N HIS A 170 -1.51 -12.30 0.86
CA HIS A 170 -0.07 -12.38 1.05
C HIS A 170 0.42 -13.80 1.35
N GLU A 171 -0.29 -14.55 2.18
CA GLU A 171 -0.01 -15.95 2.46
C GLU A 171 -0.10 -16.80 1.18
N TYR A 172 -1.11 -16.55 0.33
CA TYR A 172 -1.27 -17.21 -0.96
C TYR A 172 -0.11 -16.87 -1.93
N VAL A 173 0.31 -15.61 -1.99
CA VAL A 173 1.46 -15.20 -2.82
C VAL A 173 2.72 -15.94 -2.40
N ILE A 174 3.02 -16.01 -1.10
CA ILE A 174 4.19 -16.75 -0.61
C ILE A 174 4.06 -18.24 -0.90
N TRP A 175 2.90 -18.83 -0.62
CA TRP A 175 2.66 -20.24 -0.86
C TRP A 175 2.94 -20.60 -2.32
N THR A 176 2.43 -19.82 -3.27
CA THR A 176 2.68 -20.06 -4.70
C THR A 176 4.12 -19.79 -5.13
N ALA A 177 4.80 -18.82 -4.53
CA ALA A 177 6.18 -18.45 -4.88
C ALA A 177 7.24 -19.42 -4.32
N LEU A 178 6.98 -20.03 -3.15
CA LEU A 178 7.97 -20.81 -2.40
C LEU A 178 7.57 -22.29 -2.24
N TYR A 179 6.54 -22.75 -2.94
CA TYR A 179 6.14 -24.16 -2.90
C TYR A 179 7.30 -25.09 -3.33
N PRO A 180 7.62 -26.18 -2.60
CA PRO A 180 6.94 -26.73 -1.42
C PRO A 180 7.51 -26.31 -0.05
N PHE A 181 8.50 -25.42 0.01
CA PHE A 181 9.27 -25.10 1.23
C PHE A 181 8.62 -24.04 2.13
N TRP A 182 7.36 -23.70 1.86
CA TRP A 182 6.64 -22.65 2.57
C TRP A 182 6.29 -23.04 4.01
N THR A 183 6.45 -22.07 4.92
CA THR A 183 5.93 -22.14 6.29
C THR A 183 4.69 -21.26 6.44
N PRO A 184 3.52 -21.82 6.77
CA PRO A 184 2.31 -21.05 6.95
C PRO A 184 2.35 -20.03 8.09
N GLY A 185 1.62 -18.94 7.87
CA GLY A 185 0.98 -18.15 8.90
C GLY A 185 1.76 -16.94 9.38
N GLU A 186 3.06 -16.81 9.06
CA GLU A 186 3.84 -15.66 9.50
C GLU A 186 3.42 -14.36 8.79
N GLN A 187 3.12 -14.41 7.48
CA GLN A 187 2.60 -13.21 6.79
C GLN A 187 1.18 -12.88 7.25
N PHE A 188 0.32 -13.90 7.41
CA PHE A 188 -1.00 -13.68 8.00
C PHE A 188 -0.90 -13.02 9.39
N LEU A 189 -0.01 -13.51 10.26
CA LEU A 189 0.25 -12.95 11.58
C LEU A 189 0.72 -11.49 11.49
N PHE A 190 1.61 -11.16 10.55
CA PHE A 190 2.02 -9.77 10.33
C PHE A 190 0.81 -8.86 10.10
N PHE A 191 -0.09 -9.20 9.18
CA PHE A 191 -1.28 -8.38 8.90
C PHE A 191 -2.26 -8.33 10.07
N MET A 192 -2.40 -9.41 10.84
CA MET A 192 -3.22 -9.41 12.06
C MET A 192 -2.64 -8.49 13.15
N LEU A 193 -1.31 -8.43 13.29
CA LEU A 193 -0.66 -7.47 14.20
C LEU A 193 -0.90 -6.03 13.74
N GLN A 194 -0.84 -5.74 12.43
CA GLN A 194 -1.19 -4.41 11.90
C GLN A 194 -2.66 -4.04 12.20
N ALA A 195 -3.57 -5.00 12.04
CA ALA A 195 -4.98 -4.80 12.39
C ALA A 195 -5.15 -4.45 13.87
N ALA A 196 -4.47 -5.18 14.76
CA ALA A 196 -4.48 -4.92 16.19
C ALA A 196 -3.92 -3.52 16.52
N GLY A 197 -2.81 -3.13 15.90
CA GLY A 197 -2.22 -1.79 16.05
C GLY A 197 -3.17 -0.68 15.62
N VAL A 198 -3.82 -0.81 14.46
CA VAL A 198 -4.82 0.16 13.96
C VAL A 198 -6.05 0.23 14.88
N ILE A 199 -6.52 -0.91 15.40
CA ILE A 199 -7.64 -0.95 16.35
C ILE A 199 -7.25 -0.27 17.67
N LEU A 200 -6.03 -0.50 18.16
CA LEU A 200 -5.50 0.14 19.35
C LEU A 200 -5.45 1.67 19.20
N GLU A 201 -4.95 2.20 18.08
CA GLU A 201 -4.95 3.64 17.79
C GLU A 201 -6.37 4.24 17.81
N LYS A 202 -7.35 3.50 17.29
CA LYS A 202 -8.76 3.92 17.30
C LYS A 202 -9.39 3.87 18.69
N LEU A 203 -8.96 2.94 19.54
CA LEU A 203 -9.39 2.85 20.94
C LEU A 203 -8.80 3.99 21.77
N LEU A 204 -7.52 4.30 21.56
CA LEU A 204 -6.80 5.39 22.22
C LEU A 204 -7.19 6.79 21.70
N GLY A 205 -8.02 6.88 20.65
CA GLY A 205 -8.42 8.15 20.06
C GLY A 205 -7.30 8.89 19.30
N GLN A 206 -6.13 8.27 19.14
CA GLN A 206 -4.94 8.88 18.50
C GLN A 206 -5.22 9.40 17.09
N SER A 207 -6.07 8.71 16.31
CA SER A 207 -6.45 9.15 14.96
C SER A 207 -7.07 10.56 14.88
N LYS A 208 -7.56 11.12 15.99
CA LYS A 208 -8.13 12.48 16.07
C LYS A 208 -7.18 13.52 16.66
N LEU A 209 -6.11 13.10 17.34
CA LEU A 209 -5.30 13.96 18.22
C LEU A 209 -3.99 14.45 17.59
N ILE A 210 -3.50 13.77 16.55
CA ILE A 210 -2.16 13.97 16.02
C ILE A 210 -1.97 15.20 15.10
N PRO A 211 -2.97 15.89 14.50
CA PRO A 211 -2.65 16.93 13.51
C PRO A 211 -2.08 18.25 14.03
N HIS A 212 -2.09 18.54 15.34
CA HIS A 212 -1.81 19.90 15.83
C HIS A 212 -0.58 20.10 16.72
N ASN A 213 0.05 19.04 17.24
CA ASN A 213 1.20 19.17 18.13
C ASN A 213 2.43 18.44 17.57
N MET A 214 3.55 19.16 17.38
CA MET A 214 4.81 18.60 16.87
C MET A 214 5.29 17.40 17.69
N ILE A 215 5.20 17.48 19.02
CA ILE A 215 5.61 16.39 19.93
C ILE A 215 4.76 15.14 19.68
N LEU A 216 3.44 15.29 19.54
CA LEU A 216 2.54 14.16 19.27
C LEU A 216 2.80 13.55 17.89
N SER A 217 3.13 14.37 16.89
CA SER A 217 3.55 13.90 15.57
C SER A 217 4.83 13.09 15.63
N CYS A 218 5.85 13.53 16.37
CA CYS A 218 7.09 12.78 16.57
C CYS A 218 6.83 11.46 17.29
N LEU A 219 6.06 11.48 18.39
CA LEU A 219 5.70 10.27 19.12
C LEU A 219 4.91 9.28 18.24
N GLY A 220 3.96 9.78 17.45
CA GLY A 220 3.19 8.98 16.50
C GLY A 220 4.07 8.37 15.40
N TRP A 221 5.08 9.11 14.93
CA TRP A 221 6.06 8.59 13.98
C TRP A 221 6.88 7.44 14.59
N PHE A 222 7.45 7.63 15.79
CA PHE A 222 8.19 6.58 16.49
C PHE A 222 7.32 5.37 16.82
N TRP A 223 6.06 5.58 17.19
CA TRP A 223 5.09 4.51 17.37
C TRP A 223 4.88 3.72 16.07
N THR A 224 4.60 4.41 14.97
CA THR A 224 4.31 3.80 13.67
C THR A 224 5.49 2.98 13.17
N PHE A 225 6.68 3.59 13.10
CA PHE A 225 7.87 2.92 12.59
C PHE A 225 8.48 1.93 13.58
N GLY A 226 8.36 2.18 14.89
CA GLY A 226 8.73 1.21 15.92
C GLY A 226 7.85 -0.04 15.89
N PHE A 227 6.55 0.12 15.65
CA PHE A 227 5.64 -1.01 15.49
C PHE A 227 5.92 -1.79 14.20
N LEU A 228 6.14 -1.10 13.08
CA LEU A 228 6.57 -1.74 11.83
C LEU A 228 7.91 -2.47 12.00
N TYR A 229 8.89 -1.84 12.64
CA TYR A 229 10.19 -2.45 12.96
C TYR A 229 10.06 -3.73 13.79
N PHE A 230 9.18 -3.72 14.79
CA PHE A 230 8.94 -4.88 15.64
C PHE A 230 8.27 -6.04 14.89
N THR A 231 7.38 -5.72 13.95
CA THR A 231 6.52 -6.69 13.27
C THR A 231 7.08 -7.18 11.93
N ILE A 232 7.92 -6.41 11.24
CA ILE A 232 8.45 -6.74 9.91
C ILE A 232 9.17 -8.10 9.80
N PRO A 233 9.81 -8.66 10.87
CA PRO A 233 10.35 -10.01 10.78
C PRO A 233 9.31 -11.07 10.39
N TYR A 234 8.07 -10.95 10.86
CA TYR A 234 6.99 -11.90 10.50
C TYR A 234 6.63 -11.83 9.01
N PHE A 235 6.82 -10.68 8.37
CA PHE A 235 6.63 -10.56 6.93
C PHE A 235 7.77 -11.22 6.13
N LEU A 236 9.00 -11.12 6.63
CA LEU A 236 10.21 -11.51 5.90
C LEU A 236 10.65 -12.95 6.12
N ASN A 237 10.43 -13.49 7.31
CA ASN A 237 10.84 -14.84 7.67
C ASN A 237 10.43 -15.90 6.63
N PRO A 238 9.23 -15.87 6.01
CA PRO A 238 8.87 -16.87 5.01
C PRO A 238 9.79 -16.89 3.79
N TYR A 239 10.26 -15.73 3.32
CA TYR A 239 11.17 -15.64 2.17
C TYR A 239 12.56 -16.22 2.46
N ILE A 240 12.94 -16.29 3.73
CA ILE A 240 14.28 -16.71 4.15
C ILE A 240 14.26 -18.18 4.58
N LYS A 241 13.20 -18.59 5.30
CA LYS A 241 12.98 -19.98 5.73
C LYS A 241 12.55 -20.90 4.59
N GLY A 242 11.95 -20.36 3.53
CA GLY A 242 11.50 -21.12 2.37
C GLY A 242 12.67 -21.59 1.50
N LYS A 243 13.39 -22.63 1.95
CA LYS A 243 14.43 -23.32 1.19
C LYS A 243 14.21 -24.84 1.19
N PRO A 244 14.72 -25.55 0.18
CA PRO A 244 15.09 -26.96 0.32
C PRO A 244 16.08 -27.19 1.46
#